data_AF-A0AAD5JVS2-F1
#
_entry.id   AF-A0AAD5JVS2-F1
#
_cell.length_a   1.000
_cell.length_b   1.000
_cell.length_c   1.000
_cell.angle_alpha   90.00
_cell.angle_beta   90.00
_cell.angle_gamma   90.00
#
_symmetry.space_group_name_H-M   'P 1'
#
loop_
_entity.id
_entity.type
_entity.pdbx_description
1 polymer ?
#
loop_
_entity_poly.entity_id
_entity_poly.type
_entity_poly.pdbx_seq_one_letter_code
_entity_poly.pdbx_strand_id
1 'polypeptide(L)'
;DKEEEESAPPSLFAGQVLYYFEHDLRTKGLHRFAMVRYYGQLSSQHLVDTTGVELWKDSFDELSHYSILPIARIYAPFAYAKYKMGNRLAAIPLEPKFHLN
;
A
#
# COMPACT_ATOMS: atom_id res chain seq x y z
N ASP A 1 1.78 -5.32 -35.76
CA ASP A 1 0.89 -5.16 -34.60
C ASP A 1 1.42 -5.96 -33.43
N LYS A 2 2.10 -5.28 -32.51
CA LYS A 2 2.49 -5.83 -31.21
C LYS A 2 1.58 -5.13 -30.21
N GLU A 3 0.60 -5.85 -29.69
CA GLU A 3 -0.17 -5.41 -28.54
C GLU A 3 0.83 -5.20 -27.40
N GLU A 4 1.02 -3.96 -26.99
CA GLU A 4 1.68 -3.63 -25.73
C GLU A 4 0.78 -4.23 -24.64
N GLU A 5 1.28 -5.31 -24.02
CA GLU A 5 0.70 -5.89 -22.82
C GLU A 5 0.72 -4.78 -21.75
N GLU A 6 -0.43 -4.10 -21.59
CA GLU A 6 -0.65 -3.07 -20.60
C GLU A 6 -0.38 -3.72 -19.24
N SER A 7 0.83 -3.51 -18.70
CA SER A 7 1.24 -4.11 -17.44
C SER A 7 0.21 -3.72 -16.40
N ALA A 8 -0.49 -4.71 -15.82
CA ALA A 8 -1.47 -4.47 -14.78
C ALA A 8 -0.94 -3.42 -13.79
N PRO A 9 -1.74 -2.41 -13.41
CA PRO A 9 -1.28 -1.37 -12.51
C PRO A 9 -0.63 -2.04 -11.30
N PRO A 10 0.53 -1.54 -10.81
CA PRO A 10 1.21 -2.13 -9.67
C PRO A 10 0.18 -2.30 -8.56
N SER A 11 0.01 -3.53 -8.07
CA SER A 11 -0.99 -3.84 -7.06
C SER A 11 -0.78 -2.93 -5.86
N LEU A 12 -1.78 -2.09 -5.56
CA LEU A 12 -1.76 -1.25 -4.37
C LEU A 12 -2.04 -2.15 -3.16
N PHE A 13 -1.27 -1.93 -2.09
CA PHE A 13 -1.42 -2.68 -0.84
C PHE A 13 -1.66 -1.73 0.32
N ALA A 14 -2.71 -1.99 1.09
CA ALA A 14 -2.95 -1.29 2.33
C ALA A 14 -1.94 -1.76 3.40
N GLY A 15 -1.35 -0.81 4.09
CA GLY A 15 -0.38 -1.10 5.14
C GLY A 15 -0.19 0.06 6.09
N GLN A 16 0.54 -0.20 7.16
CA GLN A 16 0.90 0.80 8.16
C GLN A 16 2.40 1.03 8.15
N VAL A 17 2.80 2.30 8.01
CA VAL A 17 4.18 2.72 8.23
C VAL A 17 4.53 2.53 9.71
N LEU A 18 5.61 1.80 9.96
CA LEU A 18 6.19 1.61 11.28
C LEU A 18 7.20 2.71 11.61
N TYR A 19 8.10 2.99 10.67
CA TYR A 19 9.08 4.07 10.78
C TYR A 19 9.67 4.42 9.41
N TYR A 20 10.22 5.64 9.32
CA TYR A 20 11.00 6.11 8.17
C TYR A 20 12.49 6.05 8.51
N PHE A 21 13.31 5.79 7.50
CA PHE A 21 14.76 5.78 7.66
C PHE A 21 15.46 6.26 6.39
N GLU A 22 16.68 6.74 6.56
CA GLU A 22 17.54 7.14 5.45
C GLU A 22 18.69 6.15 5.29
N HIS A 23 19.07 5.87 4.06
CA HIS A 23 20.20 5.01 3.75
C HIS A 23 21.01 5.61 2.61
N ASP A 24 22.30 5.76 2.81
CA ASP A 24 23.22 6.21 1.78
C ASP A 24 23.55 5.03 0.86
N LEU A 25 22.90 5.02 -0.31
CA LEU A 25 23.31 4.13 -1.38
C LEU A 25 24.53 4.79 -2.01
N ARG A 26 25.72 4.27 -1.67
CA ARG A 26 27.06 4.75 -2.06
C ARG A 26 27.21 5.31 -3.49
N THR A 27 26.34 4.93 -4.42
CA THR A 27 26.37 5.33 -5.84
C THR A 27 25.24 6.28 -6.27
N LYS A 28 24.26 6.55 -5.41
CA LYS A 28 23.05 7.32 -5.71
C LYS A 28 22.67 8.35 -4.62
N GLY A 29 23.44 8.42 -3.54
CA GLY A 29 23.27 9.36 -2.45
C GLY A 29 22.28 8.89 -1.40
N LEU A 30 21.77 9.84 -0.61
CA LEU A 30 20.88 9.57 0.51
C LEU A 30 19.45 9.27 0.02
N HIS A 31 18.95 8.08 0.31
CA HIS A 31 17.60 7.65 -0.03
C HIS A 31 16.74 7.46 1.20
N ARG A 32 15.47 7.85 1.09
CA ARG A 32 14.46 7.71 2.14
C ARG A 32 13.59 6.49 1.88
N PHE A 33 13.45 5.67 2.91
CA PHE A 33 12.64 4.46 2.91
C PHE A 33 11.63 4.49 4.06
N ALA A 34 10.61 3.66 3.94
CA ALA A 34 9.69 3.34 5.01
C ALA A 34 9.70 1.83 5.26
N MET A 35 9.69 1.47 6.55
CA MET A 35 9.34 0.12 6.97
C MET A 35 7.82 0.06 7.13
N VAL A 36 7.16 -0.87 6.44
CA VAL A 36 5.71 -0.99 6.37
C VAL A 36 5.29 -2.43 6.68
N ARG A 37 4.28 -2.57 7.54
CA ARG A 37 3.55 -3.83 7.69
C ARG A 37 2.30 -3.79 6.84
N TYR A 38 2.07 -4.80 6.02
CA TYR A 38 0.91 -4.87 5.13
C TYR A 38 -0.24 -5.60 5.80
N TYR A 39 -1.47 -5.16 5.54
CA TYR A 39 -2.64 -5.95 5.89
C TYR A 39 -2.73 -7.14 4.94
N GLY A 40 -3.10 -8.30 5.48
CA GLY A 40 -3.20 -9.51 4.66
C GLY A 40 -4.36 -9.41 3.66
N GLN A 41 -4.16 -9.94 2.46
CA GLN A 41 -5.20 -10.02 1.44
C GLN A 41 -6.25 -11.09 1.81
N LEU A 42 -7.54 -10.82 1.53
CA LEU A 42 -8.63 -11.77 1.73
C LEU A 42 -8.73 -12.81 0.59
N SER A 43 -8.36 -12.44 -0.63
CA SER A 43 -8.27 -13.31 -1.81
C SER A 43 -7.31 -12.70 -2.85
N SER A 44 -6.96 -13.45 -3.89
CA SER A 44 -6.09 -13.00 -4.99
C SER A 44 -6.77 -11.99 -5.92
N GLN A 45 -8.07 -11.74 -5.76
CA GLN A 45 -8.80 -10.75 -6.53
C GLN A 45 -9.11 -9.57 -5.60
N HIS A 46 -8.60 -8.39 -5.94
CA HIS A 46 -8.88 -7.15 -5.24
C HIS A 46 -10.41 -6.93 -5.20
N LEU A 47 -11.03 -7.14 -4.05
CA LEU A 47 -12.45 -6.85 -3.81
C LEU A 47 -12.58 -5.36 -3.52
N VAL A 48 -12.34 -4.53 -4.54
CA VAL A 48 -12.85 -3.15 -4.55
C VAL A 48 -14.36 -3.29 -4.78
N ASP A 49 -15.17 -2.96 -3.77
CA ASP A 49 -16.61 -2.97 -3.99
C ASP A 49 -17.03 -1.81 -4.92
N THR A 50 -18.28 -1.80 -5.37
CA THR A 50 -18.80 -0.74 -6.26
C THR A 50 -18.77 0.67 -5.65
N THR A 51 -18.36 0.80 -4.38
CA THR A 51 -18.25 2.06 -3.65
C THR A 51 -16.80 2.54 -3.51
N GLY A 52 -15.82 1.80 -4.04
CA GLY A 52 -14.40 2.13 -3.92
C GLY A 52 -13.80 1.73 -2.58
N VAL A 53 -14.49 0.88 -1.80
CA VAL A 53 -13.98 0.37 -0.52
C VAL A 53 -13.22 -0.93 -0.78
N GLU A 54 -11.98 -0.99 -0.29
CA GLU A 54 -11.16 -2.18 -0.33
C GLU A 54 -11.32 -2.99 0.96
N LEU A 55 -11.41 -4.32 0.85
CA LEU A 55 -11.47 -5.22 2.01
C LEU A 55 -10.15 -5.96 2.23
N TRP A 56 -9.63 -5.86 3.46
CA TRP A 56 -8.38 -6.47 3.92
C TRP A 56 -8.63 -7.34 5.15
N LYS A 57 -7.67 -8.21 5.51
CA LYS A 57 -7.70 -8.92 6.80
C LYS A 57 -7.42 -7.94 7.94
N ASP A 58 -8.09 -8.14 9.07
CA ASP A 58 -7.76 -7.47 10.35
C ASP A 58 -6.54 -8.15 11.02
N SER A 59 -5.49 -8.37 10.22
CA SER A 59 -4.22 -8.95 10.62
C SER A 59 -3.13 -8.50 9.66
N PHE A 60 -1.91 -8.36 10.17
CA PHE A 60 -0.76 -8.01 9.36
C PHE A 60 -0.04 -9.26 8.87
N ASP A 61 0.51 -9.18 7.66
CA ASP A 61 1.46 -10.17 7.17
C ASP A 61 2.80 -10.05 7.93
N GLU A 62 3.58 -11.13 7.91
CA GLU A 62 4.92 -11.13 8.49
C GLU A 62 5.84 -10.15 7.78
N LEU A 63 6.74 -9.51 8.54
CA LEU A 63 7.71 -8.58 7.98
C LEU A 63 8.72 -9.34 7.12
N SER A 64 9.01 -8.81 5.94
CA SER A 64 9.97 -9.39 4.98
C SER A 64 10.75 -8.30 4.25
N HIS A 65 11.62 -8.67 3.31
CA HIS A 65 12.29 -7.69 2.46
C HIS A 65 11.33 -6.86 1.60
N TYR A 66 10.09 -7.33 1.38
CA TYR A 66 9.04 -6.55 0.72
C TYR A 66 8.44 -5.46 1.63
N SER A 67 8.68 -5.50 2.94
CA SER A 67 8.23 -4.49 3.90
C SER A 67 9.01 -3.18 3.83
N ILE A 68 10.08 -3.12 3.04
CA ILE A 68 10.86 -1.90 2.84
C ILE A 68 10.55 -1.33 1.46
N LEU A 69 10.03 -0.11 1.41
CA LEU A 69 9.83 0.61 0.16
C LEU A 69 10.38 2.04 0.20
N PRO A 70 10.80 2.58 -0.96
CA PRO A 70 11.05 4.01 -1.08
C PRO A 70 9.82 4.82 -0.70
N ILE A 71 9.99 5.95 0.00
CA ILE A 71 8.86 6.80 0.38
C ILE A 71 8.07 7.30 -0.83
N ALA A 72 8.71 7.42 -2.00
CA ALA A 72 8.08 7.81 -3.26
C ALA A 72 7.08 6.77 -3.80
N ARG A 73 7.04 5.57 -3.21
CA ARG A 73 6.06 4.52 -3.50
C ARG A 73 4.91 4.46 -2.49
N ILE A 74 4.86 5.39 -1.54
CA ILE A 74 3.69 5.58 -0.67
C ILE A 74 2.70 6.45 -1.43
N TYR A 75 1.56 5.85 -1.80
CA TYR A 75 0.59 6.51 -2.67
C TYR A 75 -0.25 7.55 -1.94
N ALA A 76 -1.01 7.13 -0.92
CA ALA A 76 -1.89 8.01 -0.16
C ALA A 76 -2.18 7.43 1.22
N PRO A 77 -2.50 8.28 2.22
CA PRO A 77 -3.14 7.80 3.44
C PRO A 77 -4.53 7.24 3.10
N PHE A 78 -5.05 6.37 3.96
CA PHE A 78 -6.41 5.83 3.82
C PHE A 78 -7.12 5.87 5.17
N ALA A 79 -8.43 6.04 5.15
CA ALA A 79 -9.26 5.77 6.31
C ALA A 79 -9.53 4.27 6.38
N TYR A 80 -9.58 3.71 7.60
CA TYR A 80 -9.95 2.32 7.79
C TYR A 80 -10.98 2.15 8.91
N ALA A 81 -11.81 1.13 8.78
CA ALA A 81 -12.78 0.74 9.78
C ALA A 81 -12.89 -0.78 9.90
N LYS A 82 -13.16 -1.28 11.12
CA LYS A 82 -13.49 -2.69 11.32
C LYS A 82 -14.83 -2.99 10.67
N TYR A 83 -14.84 -3.98 9.79
CA TYR A 83 -16.05 -4.41 9.12
C TYR A 83 -16.89 -5.26 10.08
N LYS A 84 -18.18 -4.94 10.25
CA LYS A 84 -19.05 -5.57 11.27
C LYS A 84 -19.20 -7.09 11.14
N MET A 85 -18.86 -7.67 9.98
CA MET A 85 -18.94 -9.11 9.72
C MET A 85 -17.54 -9.69 9.44
N GLY A 86 -16.87 -10.18 10.50
CA GLY A 86 -15.62 -10.95 10.42
C GLY A 86 -14.34 -10.16 10.75
N ASN A 87 -13.19 -10.85 10.72
CA ASN A 87 -11.86 -10.27 10.92
C ASN A 87 -11.38 -9.51 9.67
N ARG A 88 -12.14 -8.49 9.26
CA ARG A 88 -11.92 -7.72 8.04
C ARG A 88 -11.84 -6.22 8.33
N LEU A 89 -11.02 -5.53 7.55
CA LEU A 89 -10.87 -4.09 7.54
C LEU A 89 -11.37 -3.55 6.20
N ALA A 90 -12.21 -2.53 6.26
CA ALA A 90 -12.55 -1.70 5.12
C ALA A 90 -11.54 -0.56 5.04
N ALA A 91 -10.94 -0.33 3.88
CA ALA A 91 -10.00 0.75 3.61
C ALA A 91 -10.51 1.63 2.47
N ILE A 92 -10.44 2.94 2.64
CA ILE A 92 -10.81 3.94 1.65
C ILE A 92 -9.61 4.85 1.46
N PRO A 93 -8.94 4.83 0.30
CA PRO A 93 -7.89 5.80 -0.02
C PRO A 93 -8.43 7.21 0.17
N LEU A 94 -7.72 8.02 0.96
CA LEU A 94 -7.99 9.45 1.00
C LEU A 94 -7.33 10.04 -0.23
N GLU A 95 -8.02 10.95 -0.94
CA GLU A 95 -7.40 11.62 -2.08
C GLU A 95 -6.04 12.18 -1.67
N PRO A 96 -4.98 12.01 -2.51
CA PRO A 96 -3.74 12.71 -2.27
C PRO A 96 -4.09 14.19 -2.14
N LYS A 97 -3.78 14.81 -1.00
CA LYS A 97 -3.73 16.27 -0.95
C LYS A 97 -2.59 16.67 -1.88
N PHE A 98 -2.90 16.90 -3.15
CA PHE A 98 -2.02 17.62 -4.06
C PHE A 98 -1.84 19.00 -3.44
N HIS A 99 -0.80 19.16 -2.63
CA HIS A 99 -0.27 20.49 -2.35
C HIS A 99 0.37 20.96 -3.66
N LEU A 100 -0.42 21.70 -4.45
CA LEU A 100 0.11 22.64 -5.44
C LEU A 100 1.01 23.61 -4.68
N ASN A 101 2.32 23.39 -4.76
CA ASN A 101 3.35 24.36 -4.42
C ASN A 101 4.01 24.81 -5.72
#